data_AF-W6TPN5-F1
#
_entry.id   AF-W6TPN5-F1
#
_cell.length_a   1.000
_cell.length_b   1.000
_cell.length_c   1.000
_cell.angle_alpha   90.00
_cell.angle_beta   90.00
_cell.angle_gamma   90.00
#
_symmetry.space_group_name_H-M   'P 1'
#
loop_
_entity.id
_entity.type
_entity.pdbx_description
1 polymer ?
#
loop_
_entity_poly.entity_id
_entity_poly.type
_entity_poly.pdbx_seq_one_letter_code
_entity_poly.pdbx_strand_id
1 'polypeptide(L)'
;MNQPTYTKTTQPKDKMLKIKTLRLMFTFYMSFFVTAFVLTLVSAYMLSKLGSEAFTLIFWFKMISYGIIVYYINNYKKKEFYYYQNLGIPKLALWISTLTFDFLLFVVLLIYAAK
;
A
#
# COMPACT_ATOMS: atom_id res chain seq x y z
N MET A 1 -19.27 -29.45 37.43
CA MET A 1 -19.35 -29.87 36.02
C MET A 1 -18.72 -28.76 35.17
N ASN A 2 -17.48 -28.94 34.75
CA ASN A 2 -16.75 -27.90 34.00
C ASN A 2 -17.22 -27.91 32.55
N GLN A 3 -17.69 -26.77 32.03
CA GLN A 3 -18.08 -26.66 30.63
C GLN A 3 -16.83 -26.72 29.72
N PRO A 4 -16.89 -27.45 28.60
CA PRO A 4 -15.77 -27.52 27.66
C PRO A 4 -15.55 -26.16 26.99
N THR A 5 -14.31 -25.68 27.00
CA THR A 5 -13.86 -24.49 26.28
C THR A 5 -13.82 -24.79 24.79
N TYR A 6 -14.79 -24.26 24.04
CA TYR A 6 -14.79 -24.34 22.58
C TYR A 6 -13.66 -23.47 22.01
N THR A 7 -12.58 -24.11 21.55
CA THR A 7 -11.55 -23.45 20.75
C THR A 7 -12.12 -23.15 19.37
N LYS A 8 -12.14 -21.86 19.01
CA LYS A 8 -12.70 -21.36 17.75
C LYS A 8 -11.76 -21.78 16.60
N THR A 9 -11.90 -23.00 16.09
CA THR A 9 -11.25 -23.44 14.87
C THR A 9 -11.75 -22.55 13.71
N THR A 10 -10.81 -21.92 13.00
CA THR A 10 -11.13 -21.02 11.88
C THR A 10 -11.88 -21.79 10.81
N GLN A 11 -13.14 -21.41 10.55
CA GLN A 11 -14.02 -22.11 9.62
C GLN A 11 -13.53 -21.90 8.16
N PRO A 12 -13.72 -22.85 7.24
CA PRO A 12 -13.27 -22.74 5.84
C PRO A 12 -13.82 -21.50 5.12
N LYS A 13 -15.02 -21.03 5.51
CA LYS A 13 -15.62 -19.77 5.04
C LYS A 13 -14.76 -18.54 5.36
N ASP A 14 -14.10 -18.52 6.52
CA ASP A 14 -13.25 -17.41 6.97
C ASP A 14 -11.95 -17.34 6.17
N LYS A 15 -11.35 -18.50 5.84
CA LYS A 15 -10.18 -18.58 4.96
C LYS A 15 -10.50 -18.06 3.55
N MET A 16 -11.65 -18.48 3.00
CA MET A 16 -12.12 -17.98 1.69
C MET A 16 -12.36 -16.47 1.70
N LEU A 17 -12.88 -15.92 2.80
CA LEU A 17 -13.11 -14.48 2.95
C LEU A 17 -11.79 -13.71 2.89
N LYS A 18 -10.76 -14.16 3.62
CA LYS A 18 -9.44 -13.50 3.68
C LYS A 18 -8.74 -13.44 2.32
N ILE A 19 -8.83 -14.50 1.51
CA ILE A 19 -8.23 -14.52 0.16
C ILE A 19 -8.93 -13.50 -0.76
N LYS A 20 -10.26 -13.37 -0.66
CA LYS A 20 -11.03 -12.37 -1.42
C LYS A 20 -10.63 -10.94 -1.01
N THR A 21 -10.48 -10.70 0.29
CA THR A 21 -10.01 -9.40 0.82
C THR A 21 -8.62 -9.05 0.28
N LEU A 22 -7.67 -10.00 0.33
CA LEU A 22 -6.31 -9.79 -0.18
C LEU A 22 -6.31 -9.46 -1.68
N ARG A 23 -7.11 -10.20 -2.47
CA ARG A 23 -7.27 -9.92 -3.90
C ARG A 23 -7.81 -8.51 -4.14
N LEU A 24 -8.80 -8.08 -3.36
CA LEU A 24 -9.37 -6.73 -3.47
C LEU A 24 -8.35 -5.63 -3.18
N MET A 25 -7.57 -5.79 -2.12
CA MET A 25 -6.50 -4.86 -1.76
C MET A 25 -5.43 -4.80 -2.87
N PHE A 26 -5.10 -5.96 -3.45
CA PHE A 26 -4.18 -6.04 -4.59
C PHE A 26 -4.74 -5.32 -5.82
N THR A 27 -6.01 -5.53 -6.17
CA THR A 27 -6.66 -4.82 -7.27
C THR A 27 -6.64 -3.30 -7.06
N PHE A 28 -6.87 -2.84 -5.82
CA PHE A 28 -6.77 -1.43 -5.48
C PHE A 28 -5.34 -0.91 -5.68
N TYR A 29 -4.32 -1.64 -5.20
CA TYR A 29 -2.92 -1.25 -5.38
C TYR A 29 -2.51 -1.13 -6.84
N MET A 30 -2.92 -2.10 -7.67
CA MET A 30 -2.62 -2.12 -9.11
C MET A 30 -3.13 -0.88 -9.84
N SER A 31 -4.14 -0.19 -9.30
CA SER A 31 -4.70 1.02 -9.92
C SER A 31 -3.73 2.20 -9.97
N PHE A 32 -2.70 2.22 -9.11
CA PHE A 32 -1.67 3.29 -9.08
C PHE A 32 -0.24 2.74 -8.93
N PHE A 33 -0.06 1.42 -8.86
CA PHE A 33 1.22 0.76 -8.68
C PHE A 33 2.26 1.22 -9.69
N VAL A 34 1.93 1.25 -10.99
CA VAL A 34 2.88 1.64 -12.04
C VAL A 34 3.44 3.04 -11.79
N THR A 35 2.56 4.00 -11.51
CA THR A 35 2.97 5.38 -11.20
C THR A 35 3.84 5.44 -9.95
N ALA A 36 3.42 4.80 -8.86
CA ALA A 36 4.17 4.82 -7.61
C ALA A 36 5.53 4.12 -7.73
N PHE A 37 5.60 3.02 -8.48
CA PHE A 37 6.80 2.24 -8.73
C PHE A 37 7.81 3.01 -9.60
N VAL A 38 7.37 3.64 -10.69
CA VAL A 38 8.22 4.50 -11.52
C VAL A 38 8.82 5.64 -10.69
N LEU A 39 8.00 6.30 -9.86
CA LEU A 39 8.50 7.34 -8.96
C LEU A 39 9.54 6.81 -7.97
N THR A 40 9.36 5.59 -7.46
CA THR A 40 10.35 4.92 -6.62
C THR A 40 11.66 4.66 -7.37
N LEU A 41 11.60 4.17 -8.61
CA LEU A 41 12.79 3.95 -9.44
C LEU A 41 13.52 5.26 -9.74
N VAL A 42 12.79 6.33 -10.05
CA VAL A 42 13.35 7.67 -10.26
C VAL A 42 14.05 8.15 -9.00
N SER A 43 13.42 8.02 -7.83
CA SER A 43 14.03 8.38 -6.56
C SER A 43 15.32 7.61 -6.26
N ALA A 44 15.33 6.29 -6.49
CA ALA A 44 16.52 5.45 -6.31
C ALA A 44 17.64 5.85 -7.28
N TYR A 45 17.31 6.08 -8.54
CA TYR A 45 18.26 6.57 -9.54
C TYR A 45 18.84 7.94 -9.16
N MET A 46 18.00 8.88 -8.73
CA MET A 46 18.44 10.19 -8.25
C MET A 46 19.42 10.06 -7.08
N LEU A 47 19.13 9.21 -6.09
CA LEU A 47 20.03 8.99 -4.95
C LEU A 47 21.38 8.44 -5.40
N SER A 48 21.39 7.49 -6.35
CA SER A 48 22.63 6.90 -6.88
C SER A 48 23.51 7.90 -7.65
N LYS A 49 22.93 9.00 -8.15
CA LYS A 49 23.65 10.03 -8.92
C LYS A 49 24.04 11.24 -8.10
N LEU A 50 23.19 11.64 -7.17
CA LEU A 50 23.38 12.84 -6.34
C LEU A 50 24.07 12.52 -5.01
N GLY A 51 24.10 11.26 -4.60
CA GLY A 51 24.66 10.82 -3.32
C GLY A 51 23.69 10.97 -2.14
N SER A 52 24.15 10.59 -0.95
CA SER A 52 23.35 10.52 0.28
C SER A 52 22.83 11.87 0.77
N GLU A 53 23.50 12.97 0.43
CA GLU A 53 23.08 14.34 0.78
C GLU A 53 21.72 14.70 0.17
N ALA A 54 21.37 14.11 -0.97
CA ALA A 54 20.08 14.32 -1.63
C ALA A 54 18.91 13.56 -0.97
N PHE A 55 19.17 12.74 0.05
CA PHE A 55 18.14 11.93 0.71
C PHE A 55 16.95 12.78 1.20
N THR A 56 17.21 13.89 1.89
CA THR A 56 16.14 14.75 2.42
C THR A 56 15.22 15.26 1.32
N LEU A 57 15.79 15.68 0.18
CA LEU A 57 15.04 16.17 -0.96
C LEU A 57 14.22 15.05 -1.62
N ILE A 58 14.83 13.88 -1.81
CA ILE A 58 14.17 12.70 -2.42
C ILE A 58 13.04 12.17 -1.52
N PHE A 59 13.23 12.19 -0.21
CA PHE A 59 12.22 11.80 0.76
C PHE A 59 10.99 12.70 0.68
N TRP A 60 11.18 14.03 0.69
CA TRP A 60 10.07 14.98 0.57
C TRP A 60 9.37 14.90 -0.79
N PHE A 61 10.13 14.72 -1.88
CA PHE A 61 9.56 14.44 -3.20
C PHE A 61 8.62 13.23 -3.16
N LYS A 62 9.06 12.13 -2.54
CA LYS A 62 8.24 10.92 -2.39
C LYS A 62 6.98 11.18 -1.57
N MET A 63 7.08 11.88 -0.44
CA MET A 63 5.91 12.21 0.40
C MET A 63 4.87 13.07 -0.33
N ILE A 64 5.33 14.08 -1.08
CA ILE A 64 4.44 14.92 -1.90
C ILE A 64 3.77 14.08 -2.99
N SER A 65 4.52 13.19 -3.64
CA SER A 65 3.98 12.32 -4.69
C SER A 65 2.87 11.39 -4.16
N TYR A 66 2.99 10.87 -2.94
CA TYR A 66 1.91 10.13 -2.29
C TYR A 66 0.68 10.98 -2.04
N GLY A 67 0.85 12.23 -1.58
CA GLY A 67 -0.26 13.17 -1.43
C GLY A 67 -1.02 13.37 -2.74
N ILE A 68 -0.30 13.55 -3.85
CA ILE A 68 -0.88 13.73 -5.19
C ILE A 68 -1.62 12.46 -5.65
N ILE A 69 -1.00 11.27 -5.51
CA ILE A 69 -1.64 10.00 -5.86
C ILE A 69 -2.92 9.80 -5.04
N VAL A 70 -2.86 10.02 -3.72
CA VAL A 70 -4.01 9.90 -2.82
C VAL A 70 -5.12 10.84 -3.24
N TYR A 71 -4.80 12.11 -3.50
CA TYR A 71 -5.77 13.10 -3.96
C TYR A 71 -6.40 12.69 -5.29
N TYR A 72 -5.59 12.33 -6.29
CA TYR A 72 -6.07 11.95 -7.61
C TYR A 72 -7.02 10.73 -7.56
N ILE A 73 -6.60 9.66 -6.89
CA ILE A 73 -7.38 8.43 -6.78
C ILE A 73 -8.65 8.67 -5.97
N ASN A 74 -8.60 9.46 -4.89
CA ASN A 74 -9.77 9.80 -4.09
C ASN A 74 -10.87 10.52 -4.90
N ASN A 75 -10.48 11.35 -5.86
CA ASN A 75 -11.42 12.07 -6.72
C ASN A 75 -11.89 11.21 -7.88
N TYR A 76 -10.98 10.55 -8.60
CA TYR A 76 -11.30 9.80 -9.81
C TYR A 76 -12.01 8.46 -9.52
N LYS A 77 -11.61 7.77 -8.46
CA LYS A 77 -12.12 6.43 -8.09
C LYS A 77 -13.09 6.46 -6.93
N LYS A 78 -13.75 7.60 -6.67
CA LYS A 78 -14.73 7.74 -5.57
C LYS A 78 -15.78 6.63 -5.57
N LYS A 79 -16.25 6.22 -6.75
CA LYS A 79 -17.25 5.14 -6.91
C LYS A 79 -16.72 3.77 -6.49
N GLU A 80 -15.45 3.47 -6.78
CA GLU A 80 -14.83 2.20 -6.43
C GLU A 80 -14.70 2.05 -4.90
N PHE A 81 -14.45 3.14 -4.17
CA PHE A 81 -14.41 3.09 -2.70
C PHE A 81 -15.70 2.58 -2.05
N TYR A 82 -16.87 2.91 -2.62
CA TYR A 82 -18.14 2.38 -2.12
C TYR A 82 -18.25 0.86 -2.30
N TYR A 83 -17.70 0.31 -3.39
CA TYR A 83 -17.66 -1.14 -3.60
C TYR A 83 -16.84 -1.85 -2.51
N TYR A 84 -15.65 -1.32 -2.18
CA TYR A 84 -14.82 -1.87 -1.11
C TYR A 84 -15.49 -1.75 0.28
N GLN A 85 -16.16 -0.63 0.54
CA GLN A 85 -16.88 -0.39 1.80
C GLN A 85 -18.08 -1.33 1.96
N ASN A 86 -18.84 -1.61 0.89
CA ASN A 86 -19.94 -2.57 0.90
C ASN A 86 -19.46 -4.00 1.20
N LEU A 87 -18.18 -4.29 0.95
CA LEU A 87 -17.53 -5.57 1.28
C LEU A 87 -16.87 -5.55 2.67
N GLY A 88 -17.10 -4.50 3.46
CA GLY A 88 -16.61 -4.35 4.83
C GLY A 88 -15.16 -3.86 4.94
N ILE A 89 -14.54 -3.42 3.84
CA ILE A 89 -13.17 -2.90 3.86
C ILE A 89 -13.20 -1.37 3.96
N PRO A 90 -12.74 -0.77 5.07
CA PRO A 90 -12.72 0.68 5.18
C PRO A 90 -11.66 1.27 4.24
N LYS A 91 -11.98 2.43 3.65
CA LYS A 91 -11.09 3.19 2.78
C LYS A 91 -9.70 3.44 3.40
N LEU A 92 -9.65 3.72 4.69
CA LEU A 92 -8.40 3.94 5.42
C LEU A 92 -7.49 2.71 5.40
N ALA A 93 -8.05 1.50 5.54
CA ALA A 93 -7.27 0.26 5.50
C ALA A 93 -6.67 -0.01 4.12
N LEU A 94 -7.39 0.32 3.03
CA LEU A 94 -6.84 0.26 1.67
C LEU A 94 -5.63 1.19 1.52
N TRP A 95 -5.75 2.43 1.98
CA TRP A 95 -4.65 3.39 1.90
C TRP A 95 -3.45 3.01 2.76
N ILE A 96 -3.66 2.69 4.03
CA ILE A 96 -2.55 2.34 4.95
C ILE A 96 -1.81 1.11 4.45
N SER A 97 -2.52 0.06 4.03
CA SER A 97 -1.87 -1.17 3.56
C SER A 97 -1.03 -0.95 2.31
N THR A 98 -1.58 -0.25 1.33
CA THR A 98 -0.89 -0.03 0.04
C THR A 98 0.22 0.99 0.13
N LEU A 99 0.04 2.11 0.86
CA LEU A 99 1.09 3.09 1.08
C LEU A 99 2.22 2.54 1.94
N THR A 100 1.92 1.74 2.97
CA THR A 100 2.96 1.06 3.77
C THR A 100 3.78 0.13 2.89
N PHE A 101 3.13 -0.69 2.07
CA PHE A 101 3.83 -1.59 1.16
C PHE A 101 4.73 -0.83 0.18
N ASP A 102 4.21 0.23 -0.45
CA ASP A 102 4.99 1.04 -1.40
C ASP A 102 6.15 1.78 -0.70
N PHE A 103 5.94 2.25 0.52
CA PHE A 103 6.97 2.92 1.30
C PHE A 103 8.10 1.97 1.71
N LEU A 104 7.77 0.73 2.09
CA LEU A 104 8.78 -0.30 2.35
C LEU A 104 9.61 -0.59 1.10
N LEU A 105 8.96 -0.71 -0.06
CA LEU A 105 9.66 -0.90 -1.34
C LEU A 105 10.59 0.28 -1.64
N PHE A 106 10.13 1.51 -1.40
CA PHE A 106 10.94 2.71 -1.52
C PHE A 106 12.17 2.70 -0.60
N VAL A 107 12.01 2.36 0.68
CA VAL A 107 13.13 2.26 1.63
C VAL A 107 14.14 1.20 1.19
N VAL A 108 13.69 0.02 0.78
CA VAL A 108 14.56 -1.07 0.29
C VAL A 108 15.39 -0.62 -0.92
N LEU A 109 14.74 0.05 -1.88
CA LEU A 109 15.42 0.56 -3.08
C LEU A 109 16.40 1.70 -2.76
N LEU A 110 16.08 2.59 -1.81
CA LEU A 110 17.02 3.61 -1.36
C LEU A 110 18.24 3.01 -0.66
N ILE A 111 18.06 2.00 0.20
CA ILE A 111 19.18 1.30 0.84
C ILE A 111 20.08 0.65 -0.22
N TYR A 112 19.48 0.05 -1.25
CA TYR A 112 20.25 -0.53 -2.35
C TYR A 112 21.00 0.55 -3.16
N ALA A 113 20.36 1.69 -3.44
CA ALA A 113 20.94 2.78 -4.23
C ALA A 113 21.96 3.64 -3.47
N ALA A 114 21.96 3.59 -2.13
CA ALA A 114 22.91 4.29 -1.28
C ALA A 114 24.23 3.52 -1.06
N LYS A 115 24.31 2.27 -1.52
CA LYS A 115 25.55 1.49 -1.59
C LYS A 115 26.38 1.92 -2.78
#